data_AF-A0A259PHI5-F1
#
_entry.id   AF-A0A259PHI5-F1
#
_cell.length_a   1.000
_cell.length_b   1.000
_cell.length_c   1.000
_cell.angle_alpha   90.00
_cell.angle_beta   90.00
_cell.angle_gamma   90.00
#
_symmetry.space_group_name_H-M   'P 1'
#
loop_
_entity.id
_entity.type
_entity.pdbx_description
1 polymer ?
#
loop_
_entity_poly.entity_id
_entity_poly.type
_entity_poly.pdbx_seq_one_letter_code
_entity_poly.pdbx_strand_id
1 'polypeptide(L)'
;MTVVGSYDASQAFLSDLQNATPRLFLVTSVAGTSQKQASAGGGKPATALGDEQLVVTGMTYVLTSTYPAPAAAPSATPAPVQPAVPGKNPLKPVAGK
;
A
#
# COMPACT_ATOMS: atom_id res chain seq x y z
N MET A 1 2.32 1.94 -12.75
CA MET A 1 3.11 0.95 -11.99
C MET A 1 2.29 -0.32 -11.82
N THR A 2 2.93 -1.46 -11.57
CA THR A 2 2.25 -2.74 -11.35
C THR A 2 2.78 -3.38 -10.06
N VAL A 3 1.87 -3.84 -9.21
CA VAL A 3 2.15 -4.53 -7.94
C VAL A 3 1.51 -5.90 -8.00
N VAL A 4 2.21 -6.92 -7.51
CA VAL A 4 1.69 -8.30 -7.43
C VAL A 4 1.92 -8.79 -6.01
N GLY A 5 0.87 -9.29 -5.37
CA GLY A 5 0.95 -9.85 -4.02
C GLY A 5 -0.42 -10.19 -3.47
N SER A 6 -0.49 -10.47 -2.17
CA SER A 6 -1.79 -10.65 -1.51
C SER A 6 -2.63 -9.37 -1.58
N TYR A 7 -3.94 -9.53 -1.43
CA TYR A 7 -4.87 -8.40 -1.37
C TYR A 7 -4.44 -7.39 -0.28
N ASP A 8 -4.20 -7.86 0.94
CA ASP A 8 -3.83 -7.01 2.07
C ASP A 8 -2.51 -6.24 1.82
N ALA A 9 -1.51 -6.91 1.25
CA ALA A 9 -0.23 -6.28 0.92
C ALA A 9 -0.38 -5.22 -0.18
N SER A 10 -1.20 -5.50 -1.19
CA SER A 10 -1.46 -4.58 -2.31
C SER A 10 -2.21 -3.33 -1.85
N GLN A 11 -3.17 -3.48 -0.93
CA GLN A 11 -3.89 -2.37 -0.32
C GLN A 11 -3.01 -1.56 0.63
N ALA A 12 -2.17 -2.21 1.44
CA ALA A 12 -1.21 -1.54 2.30
C ALA A 12 -0.24 -0.67 1.47
N PHE A 13 0.29 -1.22 0.36
CA PHE A 13 1.11 -0.45 -0.57
C PHE A 13 0.37 0.78 -1.13
N LEU A 14 -0.88 0.63 -1.57
CA LEU A 14 -1.65 1.75 -2.11
C LEU A 14 -1.92 2.83 -1.04
N SER A 15 -2.19 2.40 0.20
CA SER A 15 -2.35 3.29 1.34
C SER A 15 -1.07 4.06 1.64
N ASP A 16 0.07 3.37 1.71
CA ASP A 16 1.37 4.01 1.98
C ASP A 16 1.76 4.95 0.84
N LEU A 17 1.46 4.59 -0.41
CA LEU A 17 1.70 5.44 -1.57
C LEU A 17 0.91 6.76 -1.49
N GLN A 18 -0.27 6.77 -0.87
CA GLN A 18 -1.07 7.98 -0.70
C GLN A 18 -0.74 8.75 0.58
N ASN A 19 -0.34 8.06 1.65
CA ASN A 19 -0.29 8.66 2.99
C ASN A 19 1.12 8.75 3.60
N ALA A 20 2.07 7.91 3.16
CA ALA A 20 3.40 7.83 3.77
C ALA A 20 4.47 8.60 2.98
N THR A 21 4.24 8.93 1.71
CA THR A 21 5.24 9.65 0.91
C THR A 21 5.09 11.17 1.03
N PRO A 22 6.19 11.91 1.32
CA PRO A 22 6.14 13.37 1.42
C PRO A 22 5.96 14.07 0.06
N ARG A 23 6.19 13.36 -1.06
CA ARG A 23 5.90 13.86 -2.41
C ARG A 23 4.46 13.52 -2.77
N LEU A 24 3.73 14.51 -3.29
CA LEU A 24 2.35 14.34 -3.74
C LEU A 24 2.32 13.44 -4.99
N PHE A 25 2.03 12.15 -4.79
CA PHE A 25 1.69 11.22 -5.86
C PHE A 25 0.16 11.10 -5.95
N LEU A 26 -0.43 11.69 -6.99
CA LEU A 26 -1.86 11.59 -7.24
C LEU A 26 -2.14 10.33 -8.05
N VAL A 27 -2.83 9.37 -7.43
CA VAL A 27 -3.40 8.22 -8.14
C VAL A 27 -4.61 8.67 -8.95
N THR A 28 -4.63 8.34 -10.24
CA THR A 28 -5.71 8.69 -11.17
C THR A 28 -6.51 7.48 -11.63
N SER A 29 -5.94 6.27 -11.54
CA SER A 29 -6.63 5.04 -11.85
C SER A 29 -6.02 3.86 -11.11
N VAL A 30 -6.87 2.92 -10.70
CA VAL A 30 -6.50 1.65 -10.08
C VAL A 30 -7.30 0.55 -10.77
N ALA A 31 -6.61 -0.50 -11.22
CA ALA A 31 -7.23 -1.69 -11.78
C ALA A 31 -6.67 -2.94 -11.12
N GLY A 32 -7.56 -3.75 -10.54
CA GLY A 32 -7.24 -4.96 -9.80
C GLY A 32 -7.63 -6.22 -10.56
N THR A 33 -6.75 -7.22 -10.61
CA THR A 33 -7.06 -8.52 -11.23
C THR A 33 -6.57 -9.66 -10.37
N SER A 34 -7.45 -10.59 -10.01
CA SER A 34 -7.07 -11.77 -9.24
C SER A 34 -6.12 -12.68 -10.03
N GLN A 35 -5.21 -13.31 -9.31
CA GLN A 35 -4.20 -14.22 -9.85
C GLN A 35 -4.52 -15.66 -9.51
N LYS A 36 -4.05 -16.56 -10.37
CA LYS A 36 -4.05 -17.99 -10.11
C LYS A 36 -2.74 -18.38 -9.42
N GLN A 37 -2.72 -19.56 -8.82
CA GLN A 37 -1.48 -20.12 -8.31
C GLN A 37 -0.48 -20.34 -9.44
N ALA A 38 0.74 -19.82 -9.28
CA ALA A 38 1.84 -19.99 -10.23
C ALA A 38 3.19 -19.97 -9.50
N SER A 39 4.13 -20.76 -10.00
CA SER A 39 5.53 -20.72 -9.54
C SER A 39 6.20 -19.42 -9.98
N ALA A 40 7.21 -18.98 -9.22
CA ALA A 40 8.01 -17.82 -9.60
C ALA A 40 8.72 -18.08 -10.94
N GLY A 41 8.82 -17.05 -11.79
CA GLY A 41 9.43 -17.18 -13.10
C GLY A 41 9.32 -15.93 -13.95
N GLY A 42 10.22 -15.77 -14.93
CA GLY A 42 10.18 -14.65 -15.87
C GLY A 42 10.25 -13.26 -15.21
N GLY A 43 10.92 -13.15 -14.06
CA GLY A 43 10.98 -11.92 -13.27
C GLY A 43 9.72 -11.61 -12.45
N LYS A 44 8.73 -12.52 -12.43
CA LYS A 44 7.54 -12.42 -11.59
C LYS A 44 7.66 -13.28 -10.33
N PRO A 45 7.15 -12.81 -9.18
CA PRO A 45 7.09 -13.62 -7.97
C PRO A 45 6.12 -14.80 -8.15
N ALA A 46 6.24 -15.79 -7.27
CA ALA A 46 5.20 -16.82 -7.15
C ALA A 46 3.89 -16.18 -6.70
N THR A 47 2.77 -16.72 -7.15
CA THR A 47 1.43 -16.27 -6.78
C THR A 47 0.62 -17.42 -6.20
N ALA A 48 -0.29 -17.09 -5.30
CA ALA A 48 -1.30 -17.98 -4.73
C ALA A 48 -2.70 -17.62 -5.23
N LEU A 49 -3.66 -18.52 -4.99
CA LEU A 49 -5.07 -18.22 -5.20
C LEU A 49 -5.51 -17.10 -4.26
N GLY A 50 -6.10 -16.04 -4.81
CA GLY A 50 -6.53 -14.87 -4.05
C GLY A 50 -5.50 -13.74 -4.01
N ASP A 51 -4.29 -13.94 -4.53
CA ASP A 51 -3.38 -12.84 -4.83
C ASP A 51 -3.95 -11.96 -5.93
N GLU A 52 -3.49 -10.72 -5.99
CA GLU A 52 -3.94 -9.71 -6.91
C GLU A 52 -2.75 -9.10 -7.66
N GLN A 53 -2.98 -8.77 -8.94
CA GLN A 53 -2.16 -7.82 -9.68
C GLN A 53 -2.89 -6.49 -9.74
N LEU A 54 -2.29 -5.48 -9.11
CA LEU A 54 -2.78 -4.10 -9.09
C LEU A 54 -2.00 -3.27 -10.12
N VAL A 55 -2.71 -2.63 -11.03
CA VAL A 55 -2.17 -1.62 -11.95
C VAL A 55 -2.58 -0.25 -11.45
N VAL A 56 -1.60 0.54 -11.01
CA VAL A 56 -1.83 1.90 -10.49
C VAL A 56 -1.26 2.92 -11.46
N THR A 57 -2.10 3.85 -11.89
CA THR A 57 -1.73 4.99 -12.73
C THR A 57 -1.80 6.26 -11.91
N GLY A 58 -0.85 7.16 -12.09
CA GLY A 58 -0.82 8.40 -11.35
C GLY A 58 0.25 9.36 -11.85
N MET A 59 0.29 10.52 -11.22
CA MET A 59 1.22 11.60 -11.52
C MET A 59 1.92 12.04 -10.23
N THR A 60 3.23 12.26 -10.31
CA THR A 60 3.98 12.91 -9.22
C THR A 60 4.00 14.41 -9.46
N TYR A 61 3.48 15.19 -8.52
CA TYR A 61 3.67 16.63 -8.54
C TYR A 61 5.05 16.97 -8.01
N VAL A 62 5.80 17.76 -8.79
CA VAL A 62 7.08 18.33 -8.38
C VAL A 62 6.95 19.84 -8.35
N LEU A 63 7.32 20.45 -7.22
CA LEU A 63 7.54 21.90 -7.18
C LEU A 63 8.84 22.18 -7.93
N THR A 64 8.77 23.01 -8.99
CA THR A 64 9.97 23.56 -9.63
C THR A 64 10.54 24.65 -8.71
N SER A 65 11.41 24.26 -7.77
CA SER A 65 12.06 25.18 -6.82
C SER A 65 13.53 25.34 -7.16
N THR A 66 14.04 26.58 -7.16
CA THR A 66 15.48 26.90 -7.16
C THR A 66 16.11 26.79 -5.76
N TYR A 67 15.28 26.64 -4.72
CA TYR A 67 15.70 26.42 -3.34
C TYR A 67 15.84 24.93 -3.03
N PRO A 68 16.86 24.52 -2.25
CA PRO A 68 17.04 23.13 -1.85
C PRO A 68 15.83 22.62 -1.07
N ALA A 69 15.39 21.41 -1.41
CA ALA A 69 14.28 20.77 -0.72
C ALA A 69 14.63 20.53 0.76
N PRO A 70 13.69 20.74 1.70
CA PRO A 70 13.88 20.37 3.09
C PRO A 70 14.12 18.86 3.20
N ALA A 71 14.98 18.46 4.15
CA ALA A 71 15.28 17.05 4.39
C ALA A 71 14.00 16.26 4.67
N ALA A 72 13.88 15.06 4.10
CA ALA A 72 12.76 14.17 4.39
C ALA A 72 12.68 13.92 5.90
N ALA A 73 11.48 14.07 6.47
CA ALA A 73 11.23 13.66 7.83
C ALA A 73 11.49 12.14 7.96
N PRO A 74 12.08 11.68 9.07
CA PRO A 74 12.29 10.24 9.27
C PRO A 74 10.94 9.52 9.20
N SER A 75 10.91 8.41 8.44
CA SER A 75 9.75 7.54 8.37
C SER A 75 9.36 7.12 9.78
N ALA A 76 8.11 7.41 10.17
CA ALA A 76 7.60 6.92 11.45
C ALA A 76 7.57 5.39 11.41
N THR A 77 8.14 4.74 12.43
CA THR A 77 7.99 3.31 12.63
C THR A 77 6.50 2.98 12.66
N PRO A 78 5.98 2.05 11.83
CA PRO A 78 4.59 1.65 11.89
C PRO A 78 4.24 1.21 13.31
N ALA A 79 3.15 1.75 13.86
CA ALA A 79 2.67 1.29 15.15
C ALA A 79 2.36 -0.21 15.07
N PRO A 80 2.82 -1.04 16.03
CA PRO A 80 2.51 -2.45 16.03
C PRO A 80 1.00 -2.64 16.06
N VAL A 81 0.50 -3.44 15.12
CA VAL A 81 -0.91 -3.81 15.05
C VAL A 81 -1.26 -4.54 16.35
N GLN A 82 -2.30 -4.09 17.05
CA GLN A 82 -2.75 -4.74 18.27
C GLN A 82 -3.12 -6.20 17.96
N PRO A 83 -2.68 -7.18 18.75
CA PRO A 83 -3.01 -8.58 18.52
C PRO A 83 -4.52 -8.79 18.61
N ALA A 84 -5.05 -9.65 17.74
CA ALA A 84 -6.46 -10.03 17.77
C ALA A 84 -6.79 -10.69 19.13
N VAL A 85 -7.73 -10.11 19.86
CA VAL A 85 -8.23 -10.70 21.12
C VAL A 85 -9.31 -11.72 20.76
N PRO A 86 -9.16 -13.01 21.15
CA PRO A 86 -10.19 -14.02 20.91
C PRO A 86 -11.56 -13.58 21.41
N GLY A 87 -12.58 -13.67 20.56
CA GLY A 87 -13.96 -13.28 20.88
C GLY A 87 -14.30 -11.79 20.76
N LYS A 88 -13.38 -10.93 20.30
CA LYS A 88 -13.66 -9.51 20.04
C LYS A 88 -13.59 -9.19 18.55
N ASN A 89 -14.63 -8.52 18.03
CA ASN A 89 -14.67 -8.04 16.64
C ASN A 89 -13.99 -6.65 16.56
N PRO A 90 -12.86 -6.51 15.85
CA PRO A 90 -12.12 -5.25 15.74
C PRO A 90 -12.82 -4.17 14.91
N LEU A 91 -13.94 -4.50 14.22
CA LEU A 91 -14.76 -3.55 13.46
C LEU A 91 -15.93 -2.98 14.28
N LYS A 92 -16.11 -3.41 15.55
CA LYS A 92 -17.04 -2.77 16.47
C LYS A 92 -16.27 -1.75 17.33
N PRO A 93 -16.60 -0.45 17.24
CA PRO A 93 -15.99 0.55 18.12
C PRO A 93 -16.22 0.20 19.59
N VAL A 94 -15.16 0.28 20.40
CA VAL A 94 -15.33 0.29 21.86
C VAL A 94 -15.97 1.62 22.25
N ALA A 95 -17.15 1.56 22.88
CA ALA A 95 -17.76 2.76 23.45
C ALA A 95 -16.80 3.31 24.51
N GLY A 96 -16.20 4.48 24.23
CA GLY A 96 -15.35 5.19 25.17
C GLY A 96 -16.14 5.54 26.43
N LYS A 97 -15.50 5.37 27.58
CA LYS A 97 -15.90 6.09 28.80
C LYS A 97 -15.25 7.47 28.79
#